data_AF-A0A7K1TET0-F1
#
_entry.id   AF-A0A7K1TET0-F1
#
_cell.length_a   1.000
_cell.length_b   1.000
_cell.length_c   1.000
_cell.angle_alpha   90.00
_cell.angle_beta   90.00
_cell.angle_gamma   90.00
#
_symmetry.space_group_name_H-M   'P 1'
#
loop_
_entity.id
_entity.type
_entity.pdbx_description
1 polymer ?
#
loop_
_entity_poly.entity_id
_entity_poly.type
_entity_poly.pdbx_seq_one_letter_code
_entity_poly.pdbx_strand_id
1 'polypeptide(L)'
;MSYQLDVLPILTQNCRNACHNPISLQGNFNMDDFSQVHYYALPTNGINGVPYMVGNIRHDPGFPAMPQVGAKLNDCQIAVIKAWVDAGALNN
;
A
#
# COMPACT_ATOMS: atom_id res chain seq x y z
N MET A 1 16.45 -0.46 -3.16
CA MET A 1 15.03 -0.73 -3.40
C MET A 1 14.47 0.42 -4.23
N SER A 2 13.77 0.08 -5.31
CA SER A 2 13.10 1.00 -6.23
C SER A 2 11.60 0.78 -6.16
N TYR A 3 10.82 1.87 -6.21
CA TYR A 3 9.37 1.77 -6.33
C TYR A 3 8.97 1.01 -7.59
N GLN A 4 9.54 1.36 -8.74
CA GLN A 4 9.13 0.80 -10.03
C GLN A 4 9.44 -0.69 -10.18
N LEU A 5 10.60 -1.14 -9.68
CA LEU A 5 11.06 -2.51 -9.88
C LEU A 5 10.64 -3.46 -8.75
N ASP A 6 10.63 -3.00 -7.51
CA ASP A 6 10.42 -3.88 -6.35
C ASP A 6 8.99 -3.81 -5.80
N VAL A 7 8.38 -2.61 -5.79
CA VAL A 7 7.13 -2.35 -5.06
C VAL A 7 5.91 -2.33 -5.98
N LEU A 8 6.01 -1.63 -7.10
CA LEU A 8 4.91 -1.44 -8.05
C LEU A 8 4.34 -2.77 -8.58
N PRO A 9 5.14 -3.83 -8.87
CA PRO A 9 4.57 -5.12 -9.27
C PRO A 9 3.67 -5.73 -8.18
N ILE A 10 4.07 -5.60 -6.91
CA ILE A 10 3.32 -6.12 -5.76
C ILE A 10 2.01 -5.33 -5.59
N LEU A 11 2.07 -4.00 -5.60
CA LEU A 11 0.88 -3.14 -5.49
C LEU A 11 -0.06 -3.33 -6.68
N THR A 12 0.48 -3.49 -7.88
CA THR A 12 -0.30 -3.71 -9.10
C THR A 12 -1.10 -5.01 -9.00
N GLN A 13 -0.42 -6.10 -8.63
CA GLN A 13 -1.02 -7.43 -8.53
C GLN A 13 -2.07 -7.53 -7.42
N ASN A 14 -1.79 -6.98 -6.23
CA ASN A 14 -2.60 -7.25 -5.04
C ASN A 14 -3.58 -6.13 -4.70
N CYS A 15 -3.47 -4.94 -5.31
CA CYS A 15 -4.24 -3.76 -4.92
C CYS A 15 -4.88 -3.06 -6.12
N ARG A 16 -4.04 -2.52 -7.03
CA ARG A 16 -4.48 -1.69 -8.16
C ARG A 16 -5.49 -2.42 -9.05
N ASN A 17 -5.12 -3.62 -9.53
CA ASN A 17 -5.92 -4.32 -10.54
C ASN A 17 -7.29 -4.78 -10.02
N ALA A 18 -7.44 -4.92 -8.70
CA ALA A 18 -8.69 -5.32 -8.08
C ALA A 18 -9.59 -4.12 -7.73
N CYS A 19 -9.05 -3.13 -6.99
CA CYS A 19 -9.92 -2.17 -6.29
C CYS A 19 -9.39 -0.72 -6.19
N HIS A 20 -8.15 -0.44 -6.58
CA HIS A 20 -7.54 0.89 -6.39
C HIS A 20 -7.01 1.47 -7.71
N ASN A 21 -7.89 1.62 -8.68
CA ASN A 21 -7.58 2.17 -10.01
C ASN A 21 -8.67 3.20 -10.43
N PRO A 22 -8.49 3.94 -11.53
CA PRO A 22 -9.43 4.99 -11.93
C PRO A 22 -10.85 4.51 -12.25
N ILE A 23 -11.04 3.21 -12.54
CA ILE A 23 -12.33 2.62 -12.88
C ILE A 23 -12.98 2.00 -11.63
N SER A 24 -12.20 1.21 -10.88
CA SER A 24 -12.59 0.63 -9.59
C SER A 24 -11.88 1.44 -8.50
N LEU A 25 -12.53 2.52 -8.04
CA LEU A 25 -11.96 3.52 -7.14
C LEU A 25 -12.44 3.31 -5.70
N GLN A 26 -12.22 2.12 -5.14
CA GLN A 26 -12.67 1.82 -3.77
C GLN A 26 -11.86 2.63 -2.75
N GLY A 27 -12.54 3.13 -1.72
CA GLY A 27 -11.93 3.97 -0.69
C GLY A 27 -11.39 5.31 -1.21
N ASN A 28 -11.82 5.76 -2.40
CA ASN A 28 -11.32 6.96 -3.07
C ASN A 28 -9.79 6.95 -3.25
N PHE A 29 -9.21 5.78 -3.48
CA PHE A 29 -7.77 5.61 -3.65
C PHE A 29 -7.44 5.13 -5.06
N ASN A 30 -6.80 6.00 -5.85
CA ASN A 30 -6.27 5.69 -7.17
C ASN A 30 -4.74 5.46 -7.09
N MET A 31 -4.28 4.24 -7.36
CA MET A 31 -2.84 3.94 -7.38
C MET A 31 -2.12 4.38 -8.66
N ASP A 32 -2.83 4.79 -9.71
CA ASP A 32 -2.19 5.38 -10.91
C ASP A 32 -1.63 6.77 -10.63
N ASP A 33 -2.12 7.41 -9.58
CA ASP A 33 -1.61 8.66 -9.08
C ASP A 33 -0.63 8.37 -7.93
N PHE A 34 0.67 8.48 -8.24
CA PHE A 34 1.71 8.26 -7.24
C PHE A 34 1.56 9.19 -6.04
N SER A 35 1.00 10.40 -6.19
CA SER A 35 0.81 11.30 -5.05
C SER A 35 -0.14 10.71 -4.00
N GLN A 36 -1.13 9.92 -4.41
CA GLN A 36 -2.01 9.18 -3.50
C GLN A 36 -1.32 7.97 -2.88
N VAL A 37 -0.55 7.22 -3.68
CA VAL A 37 0.25 6.09 -3.16
C VAL A 37 1.21 6.57 -2.07
N HIS A 38 1.90 7.68 -2.35
CA HIS A 38 2.77 8.35 -1.40
C HIS A 38 2.00 8.86 -0.18
N TYR A 39 0.85 9.50 -0.36
CA TYR A 39 0.00 9.97 0.74
C TYR A 39 -0.30 8.85 1.75
N TYR A 40 -0.78 7.68 1.30
CA TYR A 40 -1.09 6.56 2.19
C TYR A 40 0.14 5.83 2.76
N ALA A 41 1.32 6.07 2.19
CA ALA A 41 2.59 5.55 2.67
C ALA A 41 3.21 6.42 3.78
N LEU A 42 2.74 7.64 4.00
CA LEU A 42 3.31 8.52 5.03
C LEU A 42 2.81 8.20 6.44
N PRO A 43 3.68 8.20 7.47
CA PRO A 43 3.29 7.97 8.88
C PRO A 43 2.25 8.93 9.42
N THR A 44 2.19 10.14 8.87
CA THR A 44 1.18 11.17 9.21
C THR A 44 -0.22 10.81 8.74
N ASN A 45 -0.34 9.88 7.79
CA ASN A 45 -1.61 9.41 7.22
C ASN A 45 -1.81 7.95 7.64
N GLY A 46 -2.13 7.78 8.91
CA GLY A 46 -2.23 6.47 9.54
C GLY A 46 -2.69 6.55 10.99
N ILE A 47 -2.48 5.46 11.73
CA ILE A 47 -2.87 5.35 13.14
C ILE A 47 -1.60 5.11 13.95
N ASN A 48 -1.41 5.89 15.02
CA ASN A 48 -0.26 5.76 15.93
C ASN A 48 1.11 5.76 15.22
N GLY A 49 1.25 6.55 14.14
CA GLY A 49 2.48 6.65 13.36
C GLY A 49 2.74 5.49 12.40
N VAL A 50 1.82 4.53 12.28
CA VAL A 50 1.87 3.49 11.24
C VAL A 50 1.03 3.94 10.05
N PRO A 51 1.62 4.10 8.84
CA PRO A 51 0.88 4.49 7.64
C PRO A 51 -0.22 3.51 7.28
N TYR A 52 -1.33 3.99 6.71
CA TYR A 52 -2.41 3.12 6.23
C TYR A 52 -1.92 2.05 5.25
N MET A 53 -0.98 2.38 4.35
CA MET A 53 -0.40 1.41 3.40
C MET A 53 0.17 0.17 4.10
N VAL A 54 0.81 0.34 5.26
CA VAL A 54 1.48 -0.74 5.99
C VAL A 54 0.53 -1.42 6.98
N GLY A 55 -0.23 -0.65 7.76
CA GLY A 55 -1.15 -1.20 8.76
C GLY A 55 -2.26 -2.04 8.12
N ASN A 56 -2.81 -1.58 6.98
CA ASN A 56 -3.88 -2.28 6.26
C ASN A 56 -3.43 -3.63 5.72
N ILE A 57 -2.23 -3.73 5.13
CA ILE A 57 -1.72 -5.00 4.55
C ILE A 57 -1.19 -5.95 5.62
N ARG A 58 -0.80 -5.44 6.79
CA ARG A 58 -0.42 -6.24 7.96
C ARG A 58 -1.62 -6.74 8.74
N HIS A 59 -2.80 -6.16 8.53
CA HIS A 59 -4.01 -6.39 9.32
C HIS A 59 -3.76 -6.01 10.80
N ASP A 60 -3.06 -4.90 11.02
CA ASP A 60 -2.79 -4.42 12.37
C ASP A 60 -4.12 -3.98 13.04
N PRO A 61 -4.28 -4.12 14.37
CA PRO A 61 -5.50 -3.74 15.07
C PRO A 61 -5.88 -2.27 14.82
N GLY A 62 -7.14 -2.02 14.46
CA GLY A 62 -7.66 -0.69 14.15
C GLY A 62 -7.49 -0.25 12.69
N PHE A 63 -6.73 -0.99 11.87
CA PHE A 63 -6.63 -0.75 10.45
C PHE A 63 -7.66 -1.58 9.66
N PRO A 64 -8.29 -1.03 8.61
CA PRO A 64 -9.10 -1.83 7.70
C PRO A 64 -8.21 -2.83 6.95
N ALA A 65 -8.45 -4.12 7.18
CA ALA A 65 -7.68 -5.19 6.57
C ALA A 65 -7.78 -5.17 5.04
N MET A 66 -6.62 -5.19 4.38
CA MET A 66 -6.50 -5.25 2.93
C MET A 66 -5.60 -6.42 2.50
N PRO A 67 -5.92 -7.13 1.41
CA PRO A 67 -7.13 -7.01 0.59
C PRO A 67 -8.40 -7.35 1.38
N GLN A 68 -9.50 -6.60 1.17
CA GLN A 68 -10.78 -6.85 1.85
C GLN A 68 -11.38 -8.20 1.51
N VAL A 69 -11.17 -8.62 0.25
CA VAL A 69 -11.59 -9.92 -0.26
C VAL A 69 -10.33 -10.66 -0.69
N GLY A 70 -10.12 -11.85 -0.13
CA GLY A 70 -8.96 -12.68 -0.43
C GLY A 70 -8.03 -12.85 0.76
N ALA A 71 -6.86 -13.42 0.49
CA ALA A 71 -5.84 -13.67 1.50
C ALA A 71 -4.98 -12.42 1.76
N LYS A 72 -4.50 -12.31 3.00
CA LYS A 72 -3.43 -11.37 3.36
C LYS A 72 -2.20 -11.62 2.47
N LEU A 73 -1.47 -10.56 2.13
CA LEU A 73 -0.19 -10.67 1.43
C LEU A 73 0.78 -11.54 2.23
N ASN A 74 1.70 -12.21 1.55
CA ASN A 74 2.74 -12.96 2.26
C ASN A 74 3.75 -12.00 2.92
N ASP A 75 4.46 -12.51 3.93
CA ASP A 75 5.35 -11.68 4.75
C ASP A 75 6.50 -11.05 3.93
N CYS A 76 6.99 -11.71 2.87
CA CYS A 76 8.02 -11.14 2.00
C CYS A 76 7.49 -9.91 1.24
N GLN A 77 6.28 -9.98 0.69
CA GLN A 77 5.65 -8.84 0.00
C GLN A 77 5.41 -7.67 0.96
N ILE A 78 4.92 -7.96 2.17
CA ILE A 78 4.71 -6.96 3.22
C ILE A 78 6.05 -6.32 3.60
N ALA A 79 7.12 -7.12 3.75
CA ALA A 79 8.45 -6.62 4.10
C ALA A 79 9.03 -5.69 3.03
N VAL A 80 8.84 -6.01 1.74
CA VAL A 80 9.27 -5.15 0.62
C VAL A 80 8.55 -3.80 0.66
N ILE A 81 7.21 -3.80 0.77
CA ILE A 81 6.43 -2.57 0.85
C ILE A 81 6.84 -1.76 2.09
N LYS A 82 6.96 -2.41 3.25
CA LYS A 82 7.34 -1.75 4.50
C LYS A 82 8.72 -1.10 4.39
N ALA A 83 9.72 -1.80 3.88
CA ALA A 83 11.06 -1.25 3.78
C ALA A 83 11.13 -0.09 2.77
N TRP A 84 10.27 -0.04 1.74
CA TRP A 84 10.15 1.11 0.84
C TRP A 84 9.49 2.31 1.55
N VAL A 85 8.44 2.05 2.33
CA VAL A 85 7.80 3.07 3.19
C VAL A 85 8.79 3.65 4.20
N ASP A 86 9.55 2.79 4.90
CA ASP A 86 10.56 3.21 5.87
C ASP A 86 11.68 4.04 5.22
N ALA A 87 11.96 3.81 3.93
CA ALA A 87 12.92 4.58 3.13
C ALA A 87 12.36 5.92 2.60
N GLY A 88 11.15 6.31 3.03
CA GLY A 88 10.52 7.58 2.64
C GLY A 88 9.62 7.49 1.41
N ALA A 89 9.23 6.28 1.00
CA ALA A 89 8.26 6.06 -0.07
C ALA A 89 8.62 6.77 -1.40
N LEU A 90 9.90 6.72 -1.80
CA LEU A 90 10.41 7.45 -2.96
C LEU A 90 9.85 6.91 -4.29
N ASN A 91 9.69 7.79 -5.29
CA ASN A 91 9.33 7.41 -6.66
C ASN A 91 10.60 7.24 -7.51
N ASN A 92 11.21 6.06 -7.46
CA ASN A 92 12.50 5.76 -8.08
C ASN A 92 12.57 4.37 -8.74
#